data_AF-A0A9P8ZWR2-F1
#
_entry.id   AF-A0A9P8ZWR2-F1
#
_cell.length_a   1.000
_cell.length_b   1.000
_cell.length_c   1.000
_cell.angle_alpha   90.00
_cell.angle_beta   90.00
_cell.angle_gamma   90.00
#
_symmetry.space_group_name_H-M   'P 1'
#
loop_
_entity.id
_entity.type
_entity.pdbx_description
1 polymer ?
#
loop_
_entity_poly.entity_id
_entity_poly.type
_entity_poly.pdbx_seq_one_letter_code
_entity_poly.pdbx_strand_id
1 'polypeptide(L)'
;MPSLSTPAVDTHGISLPSRYSIRPIDATLAPWAKALMVQGFFLRPSIWEPLLPEPKVANALRAFTALDGHFAHAIDSGLSYAVMDSEYEFRRPESVASGGGLYWSELDPDDANFERDGRDKMLERMDFPMVCLALSVDGYDKKPDEASRALYQFMPLVRELGSYFGQKERESGETWEPSNMGERMIRSGCVTQPGYEGRGLMTALNHFVSKQLSRILPCLSSL
;
A
#
# COMPACT_ATOMS: atom_id res chain seq x y z
N MET A 1 12.33 6.96 20.95
CA MET A 1 11.95 7.59 19.67
C MET A 1 11.94 6.51 18.61
N PRO A 2 10.83 6.25 17.90
CA PRO A 2 10.89 5.46 16.68
C PRO A 2 11.75 6.26 15.69
N SER A 3 12.88 5.69 15.30
CA SER A 3 13.73 6.26 14.27
C SER A 3 12.96 6.28 12.96
N LEU A 4 12.50 7.46 12.53
CA LEU A 4 12.05 7.71 11.16
C LEU A 4 13.19 7.29 10.23
N SER A 5 13.11 6.10 9.64
CA SER A 5 14.13 5.53 8.75
C SER A 5 14.66 6.56 7.74
N THR A 6 15.97 6.59 7.53
CA THR A 6 16.67 7.59 6.72
C THR A 6 15.99 7.73 5.35
N PRO A 7 15.69 8.97 4.86
CA PRO A 7 15.21 9.18 3.51
C PRO A 7 16.09 8.46 2.48
N ALA A 8 15.52 8.07 1.32
CA ALA A 8 16.36 7.61 0.22
C ALA A 8 17.31 8.76 -0.18
N VAL A 9 18.60 8.64 0.15
CA VAL A 9 19.62 9.67 -0.10
C VAL A 9 19.89 9.84 -1.60
N ASP A 10 19.62 8.80 -2.40
CA ASP A 10 19.72 8.81 -3.86
C ASP A 10 18.34 8.60 -4.49
N THR A 11 17.76 9.64 -5.10
CA THR A 11 16.49 9.55 -5.84
C THR A 11 16.69 9.03 -7.28
N HIS A 12 17.89 8.60 -7.66
CA HIS A 12 18.24 8.13 -9.00
C HIS A 12 17.98 9.16 -10.10
N GLY A 13 18.17 10.43 -9.77
CA GLY A 13 17.89 11.56 -10.67
C GLY A 13 16.40 11.79 -10.92
N ILE A 14 15.51 11.23 -10.09
CA ILE A 14 14.09 11.58 -10.12
C ILE A 14 13.92 12.95 -9.45
N SER A 15 13.36 13.89 -10.22
CA SER A 15 13.00 15.21 -9.71
C SER A 15 11.69 15.12 -8.94
N LEU A 16 11.72 15.62 -7.71
CA LEU A 16 10.58 15.72 -6.81
C LEU A 16 10.65 17.09 -6.14
N PRO A 17 9.54 17.83 -5.95
CA PRO A 17 9.58 19.08 -5.21
C PRO A 17 10.20 18.88 -3.82
N SER A 18 10.99 19.85 -3.34
CA SER A 18 11.78 19.73 -2.09
C SER A 18 10.94 19.45 -0.84
N ARG A 19 9.65 19.78 -0.87
CA ARG A 19 8.64 19.45 0.14
C ARG A 19 8.44 17.94 0.32
N TYR A 20 8.79 17.13 -0.67
CA TYR A 20 8.53 15.71 -0.63
C TYR A 20 9.83 14.88 -0.60
N SER A 21 9.76 13.71 0.04
CA SER A 21 10.86 12.74 0.04
C SER A 21 10.35 11.33 -0.22
N ILE A 22 11.15 10.50 -0.88
CA ILE A 22 10.84 9.08 -1.06
C ILE A 22 11.49 8.28 0.06
N ARG A 23 10.75 7.32 0.64
CA ARG A 23 11.23 6.45 1.71
C ARG A 23 10.85 4.99 1.47
N PRO A 24 11.72 4.02 1.83
CA PRO A 24 11.28 2.65 1.97
C PRO A 24 10.23 2.53 3.07
N ILE A 25 9.29 1.60 2.93
CA ILE A 25 8.33 1.28 3.97
C ILE A 25 8.90 0.17 4.85
N ASP A 26 8.97 0.45 6.14
CA ASP A 26 9.31 -0.53 7.17
C ASP A 26 8.11 -0.80 8.09
N ALA A 27 8.30 -1.66 9.08
CA ALA A 27 7.28 -2.01 10.05
C ALA A 27 6.71 -0.81 10.84
N THR A 28 7.49 0.27 11.01
CA THR A 28 7.02 1.48 11.73
C THR A 28 6.03 2.28 10.91
N LEU A 29 6.15 2.23 9.58
CA LEU A 29 5.26 2.90 8.62
C LEU A 29 4.12 2.01 8.13
N ALA A 30 4.15 0.72 8.48
CA ALA A 30 3.15 -0.27 8.04
C ALA A 30 1.70 0.13 8.34
N PRO A 31 1.34 0.65 9.54
CA PRO A 31 -0.03 1.08 9.80
C PRO A 31 -0.52 2.18 8.85
N TRP A 32 0.35 3.13 8.50
CA TRP A 32 0.01 4.23 7.59
C TRP A 32 -0.15 3.74 6.15
N ALA A 33 0.75 2.87 5.70
CA ALA A 33 0.68 2.26 4.38
C ALA A 33 -0.62 1.46 4.21
N LYS A 34 -0.97 0.65 5.20
CA LYS A 34 -2.23 -0.10 5.25
C LYS A 34 -3.45 0.81 5.22
N ALA A 35 -3.45 1.88 6.03
CA ALA A 35 -4.57 2.81 6.09
C ALA A 35 -4.80 3.49 4.72
N LEU A 36 -3.72 3.91 4.04
CA LEU A 36 -3.81 4.45 2.69
C LEU A 36 -4.37 3.43 1.68
N MET A 37 -3.95 2.17 1.75
CA MET A 37 -4.51 1.14 0.87
C MET A 37 -6.00 0.90 1.14
N VAL A 38 -6.38 0.72 2.40
CA VAL A 38 -7.79 0.49 2.75
C VAL A 38 -8.66 1.68 2.34
N GLN A 39 -8.28 2.91 2.72
CA GLN A 39 -9.08 4.10 2.46
C GLN A 39 -9.01 4.56 0.99
N GLY A 40 -7.83 4.54 0.40
CA GLY A 40 -7.59 5.14 -0.91
C GLY A 40 -7.52 4.15 -2.08
N PHE A 41 -7.40 2.84 -1.82
CA PHE A 41 -7.39 1.80 -2.87
C PHE A 41 -8.65 0.94 -2.84
N PHE A 42 -9.08 0.43 -1.68
CA PHE A 42 -10.30 -0.37 -1.60
C PHE A 42 -11.59 0.45 -1.69
N LEU A 43 -11.61 1.65 -1.10
CA LEU A 43 -12.82 2.50 -1.08
C LEU A 43 -12.88 3.55 -2.19
N ARG A 44 -11.90 3.63 -3.10
CA ARG A 44 -12.02 4.49 -4.29
C ARG A 44 -12.71 3.76 -5.45
N PRO A 45 -13.46 4.48 -6.31
CA PRO A 45 -14.13 3.91 -7.48
C PRO A 45 -13.11 3.25 -8.41
N SER A 46 -12.99 1.94 -8.28
CA SER A 46 -12.02 1.09 -8.96
C SER A 46 -12.58 -0.32 -9.05
N ILE A 47 -11.81 -1.27 -9.58
CA ILE A 47 -12.21 -2.68 -9.58
C ILE A 47 -12.32 -3.28 -8.18
N TRP A 48 -11.79 -2.62 -7.13
CA TRP A 48 -11.70 -3.19 -5.78
C TRP A 48 -12.93 -2.93 -4.92
N GLU A 49 -13.52 -1.73 -5.02
CA GLU A 49 -14.70 -1.36 -4.24
C GLU A 49 -15.90 -2.31 -4.47
N PRO A 50 -16.21 -2.77 -5.69
CA PRO A 50 -17.25 -3.77 -5.91
C PRO A 50 -16.94 -5.15 -5.32
N LEU A 51 -15.68 -5.45 -5.00
CA LEU A 51 -15.26 -6.74 -4.42
C LEU A 51 -15.37 -6.77 -2.90
N LEU A 52 -15.52 -5.61 -2.26
CA LEU A 52 -15.77 -5.51 -0.82
C LEU A 52 -17.18 -6.02 -0.49
N PRO A 53 -17.34 -6.82 0.58
CA PRO A 53 -18.66 -7.20 1.06
C PRO A 53 -19.41 -5.98 1.63
N GLU A 54 -20.73 -5.96 1.48
CA GLU A 54 -21.60 -4.96 2.12
C GLU A 54 -21.69 -5.19 3.64
N PRO A 55 -21.80 -4.13 4.47
CA PRO A 55 -21.60 -2.71 4.13
C PRO A 55 -20.12 -2.41 3.85
N LYS A 56 -19.82 -1.75 2.72
CA LYS A 56 -18.46 -1.64 2.17
C LYS A 56 -17.50 -0.85 3.05
N VAL A 57 -17.93 0.28 3.60
CA VAL A 57 -17.08 1.17 4.39
C VAL A 57 -16.73 0.52 5.73
N ALA A 58 -17.72 -0.07 6.40
CA ALA A 58 -17.51 -0.82 7.63
C ALA A 58 -16.57 -2.02 7.40
N ASN A 59 -16.79 -2.78 6.32
CA ASN A 59 -15.92 -3.91 6.00
C ASN A 59 -14.52 -3.46 5.60
N ALA A 60 -14.35 -2.35 4.88
CA ALA A 60 -13.01 -1.80 4.61
C ALA A 60 -12.26 -1.49 5.91
N LEU A 61 -12.91 -0.88 6.92
CA LEU A 61 -12.28 -0.69 8.23
C LEU A 61 -11.90 -2.04 8.88
N ARG A 62 -12.76 -3.07 8.81
CA ARG A 62 -12.43 -4.42 9.31
C ARG A 62 -11.28 -5.08 8.53
N ALA A 63 -11.17 -4.80 7.23
CA ALA A 63 -10.09 -5.29 6.36
C ALA A 63 -8.71 -4.82 6.85
N PHE A 64 -8.65 -3.65 7.51
CA PHE A 64 -7.41 -3.11 8.06
C PHE A 64 -6.70 -4.09 8.99
N THR A 65 -7.46 -4.84 9.81
CA THR A 65 -6.91 -5.85 10.72
C THR A 65 -6.95 -7.25 10.10
N ALA A 66 -8.03 -7.59 9.38
CA ALA A 66 -8.20 -8.92 8.82
C ALA A 66 -7.14 -9.28 7.75
N LEU A 67 -6.52 -8.28 7.13
CA LEU A 67 -5.55 -8.44 6.05
C LEU A 67 -4.11 -8.08 6.47
N ASP A 68 -3.79 -8.11 7.76
CA ASP A 68 -2.44 -7.81 8.28
C ASP A 68 -1.35 -8.60 7.53
N GLY A 69 -1.50 -9.92 7.44
CA GLY A 69 -0.54 -10.77 6.73
C GLY A 69 -0.44 -10.47 5.23
N HIS A 70 -1.51 -9.98 4.60
CA HIS A 70 -1.48 -9.61 3.18
C HIS A 70 -0.58 -8.39 2.94
N PHE A 71 -0.72 -7.36 3.78
CA PHE A 71 0.07 -6.15 3.66
C PHE A 71 1.50 -6.35 4.17
N ALA A 72 1.68 -7.14 5.23
CA ALA A 72 2.99 -7.50 5.76
C ALA A 72 3.88 -8.11 4.68
N HIS A 73 3.37 -9.04 3.86
CA HIS A 73 4.13 -9.62 2.74
C HIS A 73 4.75 -8.57 1.80
N ALA A 74 3.98 -7.54 1.45
CA ALA A 74 4.49 -6.47 0.58
C ALA A 74 5.49 -5.55 1.28
N ILE A 75 5.29 -5.29 2.56
CA ILE A 75 6.15 -4.40 3.35
C ILE A 75 7.48 -5.08 3.67
N ASP A 76 7.42 -6.32 4.15
CA ASP A 76 8.57 -7.11 4.57
C ASP A 76 9.48 -7.51 3.40
N SER A 77 8.97 -7.46 2.16
CA SER A 77 9.78 -7.66 0.94
C SER A 77 10.91 -6.63 0.78
N GLY A 78 10.84 -5.48 1.45
CA GLY A 78 11.79 -4.38 1.27
C GLY A 78 11.70 -3.65 -0.08
N LEU A 79 10.69 -3.97 -0.90
CA LEU A 79 10.50 -3.38 -2.24
C LEU A 79 9.40 -2.31 -2.28
N SER A 80 8.78 -2.02 -1.13
CA SER A 80 7.70 -1.05 -0.98
C SER A 80 8.23 0.33 -0.59
N TYR A 81 7.69 1.38 -1.22
CA TYR A 81 8.14 2.77 -1.03
C TYR A 81 6.96 3.73 -0.92
N ALA A 82 7.17 4.85 -0.25
CA ALA A 82 6.21 5.94 -0.17
C ALA A 82 6.84 7.31 -0.39
N VAL A 83 5.99 8.29 -0.70
CA VAL A 83 6.32 9.71 -0.64
C VAL A 83 5.81 10.29 0.67
N MET A 84 6.70 10.99 1.38
CA MET A 84 6.42 11.73 2.60
C MET A 84 6.39 13.22 2.31
N ASP A 85 5.43 13.94 2.89
CA ASP A 85 5.35 15.40 2.88
C ASP A 85 6.03 15.97 4.13
N SER A 86 7.15 16.69 3.95
CA SER A 86 7.88 17.30 5.07
C SER A 86 7.23 18.57 5.62
N GLU A 87 6.29 19.15 4.88
CA GLU A 87 5.49 20.31 5.29
C GLU A 87 4.05 19.89 5.61
N TYR A 88 3.84 18.64 6.04
CA TYR A 88 2.54 18.16 6.50
C TYR A 88 2.12 18.90 7.77
N GLU A 89 0.92 19.46 7.75
CA GLU A 89 0.31 20.13 8.90
C GLU A 89 -0.52 19.12 9.70
N PHE A 90 0.00 18.71 10.86
CA PHE A 90 -0.70 17.81 11.76
C PHE A 90 -1.95 18.46 12.34
N ARG A 91 -3.05 17.71 12.37
CA ARG A 91 -4.33 18.16 12.93
C ARG A 91 -4.39 18.01 14.44
N ARG A 92 -3.68 17.03 15.00
CA ARG A 92 -3.68 16.74 16.44
C ARG A 92 -2.34 17.08 17.12
N PRO A 93 -2.36 17.66 18.33
CA PRO A 93 -1.14 17.90 19.10
C PRO A 93 -0.30 16.63 19.34
N GLU A 94 -0.96 15.48 19.55
CA GLU A 94 -0.28 14.21 19.76
C GLU A 94 0.48 13.75 18.51
N SER A 95 -0.08 13.96 17.31
CA SER A 95 0.59 13.67 16.04
C SER A 95 1.83 14.53 15.83
N VAL A 96 1.81 15.80 16.25
CA VAL A 96 3.01 16.66 16.22
C VAL A 96 4.12 16.04 17.05
N ALA A 97 3.79 15.56 18.26
CA ALA A 97 4.77 14.96 19.16
C ALA A 97 5.32 13.62 18.66
N SER A 98 4.52 12.81 17.95
CA SER A 98 4.92 11.50 17.42
C SER A 98 5.41 11.51 15.98
N GLY A 99 5.28 12.62 15.24
CA GLY A 99 5.54 12.71 13.81
C GLY A 99 4.44 12.09 12.94
N GLY A 100 3.25 11.88 13.49
CA GLY A 100 2.06 11.35 12.82
C GLY A 100 1.30 10.33 13.66
N GLY A 101 0.03 10.11 13.32
CA GLY A 101 -0.87 9.22 14.05
C GLY A 101 -1.98 8.63 13.17
N LEU A 102 -2.36 7.39 13.47
CA LEU A 102 -3.52 6.71 12.90
C LEU A 102 -4.51 6.41 14.02
N TYR A 103 -5.72 6.94 13.90
CA TYR A 103 -6.72 6.97 14.96
C TYR A 103 -7.98 6.16 14.60
N TRP A 104 -7.83 5.10 13.80
CA TRP A 104 -8.94 4.26 13.38
C TRP A 104 -9.52 3.39 14.51
N SER A 105 -8.77 3.19 15.60
CA SER A 105 -9.29 2.55 16.81
C SER A 105 -10.38 3.36 17.51
N GLU A 106 -10.57 4.64 17.16
CA GLU A 106 -11.66 5.49 17.65
C GLU A 106 -12.95 5.35 16.82
N LEU A 107 -12.92 4.59 15.73
CA LEU A 107 -14.05 4.43 14.82
C LEU A 107 -14.81 3.15 15.17
N ASP A 108 -16.14 3.24 15.07
CA ASP A 108 -17.04 2.11 15.26
C ASP A 108 -17.62 1.67 13.89
N PRO A 109 -17.20 0.50 13.35
CA PRO A 109 -17.75 -0.02 12.10
C PRO A 109 -19.21 -0.45 12.22
N ASP A 110 -19.76 -0.56 13.43
CA ASP A 110 -21.15 -0.95 13.68
C ASP A 110 -22.07 0.27 13.89
N ASP A 111 -21.55 1.51 13.85
CA ASP A 111 -22.35 2.73 13.83
C ASP A 111 -23.29 2.72 12.60
N ALA A 112 -24.59 2.92 12.85
CA ALA A 112 -25.64 2.88 11.83
C ALA A 112 -25.43 3.88 10.67
N ASN A 113 -24.67 4.96 10.90
CA ASN A 113 -24.34 5.96 9.88
C ASN A 113 -22.97 5.72 9.22
N PHE A 114 -22.19 4.73 9.67
CA PHE A 114 -20.81 4.54 9.22
C PHE A 114 -20.70 4.25 7.72
N GLU A 115 -21.68 3.57 7.13
CA GLU A 115 -21.67 3.36 5.68
C GLU A 115 -21.81 4.67 4.89
N ARG A 116 -22.48 5.68 5.46
CA ARG A 116 -22.68 6.98 4.83
C ARG A 116 -21.51 7.93 5.06
N ASP A 117 -20.98 8.01 6.28
CA ASP A 117 -19.98 9.03 6.68
C ASP A 117 -18.60 8.46 7.05
N GLY A 118 -18.45 7.13 7.05
CA GLY A 118 -17.25 6.45 7.53
C GLY A 118 -16.02 6.70 6.66
N ARG A 119 -16.18 6.97 5.36
CA ARG A 119 -15.04 7.29 4.47
C ARG A 119 -14.31 8.55 4.91
N ASP A 120 -15.09 9.59 5.23
CA ASP A 120 -14.57 10.88 5.66
C ASP A 120 -14.02 10.75 7.09
N LYS A 121 -14.73 10.06 7.99
CA LYS A 121 -14.23 9.73 9.34
C LYS A 121 -12.89 8.99 9.28
N MET A 122 -12.74 8.00 8.41
CA MET A 122 -11.47 7.27 8.22
C MET A 122 -10.35 8.21 7.76
N LEU A 123 -10.61 9.06 6.76
CA LEU A 123 -9.61 10.01 6.24
C LEU A 123 -9.20 11.04 7.31
N GLU A 124 -10.16 11.60 8.05
CA GLU A 124 -9.91 12.57 9.13
C GLU A 124 -9.02 11.99 10.23
N ARG A 125 -9.14 10.67 10.48
CA ARG A 125 -8.35 9.91 11.46
C ARG A 125 -6.99 9.42 10.94
N MET A 126 -6.60 9.77 9.71
CA MET A 126 -5.25 9.56 9.16
C MET A 126 -4.43 10.85 9.24
N ASP A 127 -3.73 11.09 10.35
CA ASP A 127 -3.00 12.33 10.63
C ASP A 127 -1.49 12.09 10.57
N PHE A 128 -0.97 11.76 9.39
CA PHE A 128 0.43 11.41 9.17
C PHE A 128 0.93 11.93 7.81
N PRO A 129 2.26 12.09 7.63
CA PRO A 129 2.84 12.74 6.45
C PRO A 129 3.00 11.85 5.20
N MET A 130 2.54 10.60 5.22
CA MET A 130 2.61 9.69 4.06
C MET A 130 1.49 10.02 3.06
N VAL A 131 1.86 10.45 1.85
CA VAL A 131 0.90 11.01 0.87
C VAL A 131 0.80 10.21 -0.43
N CYS A 132 1.73 9.30 -0.67
CA CYS A 132 1.74 8.42 -1.84
C CYS A 132 2.42 7.12 -1.47
N LEU A 133 1.91 5.98 -1.95
CA LEU A 133 2.41 4.66 -1.60
C LEU A 133 2.42 3.76 -2.83
N ALA A 134 3.50 3.00 -2.97
CA ALA A 134 3.65 1.98 -3.98
C ALA A 134 4.15 0.69 -3.32
N LEU A 135 3.25 -0.27 -3.13
CA LEU A 135 3.53 -1.59 -2.57
C LEU A 135 4.01 -2.54 -3.65
N SER A 136 5.07 -3.27 -3.38
CA SER A 136 5.66 -4.23 -4.31
C SER A 136 6.14 -5.47 -3.59
N VAL A 137 6.29 -6.54 -4.37
CA VAL A 137 6.91 -7.81 -3.95
C VAL A 137 7.77 -8.35 -5.09
N ASP A 138 8.70 -9.23 -4.76
CA ASP A 138 9.33 -10.08 -5.76
C ASP A 138 8.30 -11.13 -6.22
N GLY A 139 8.26 -11.43 -7.51
CA GLY A 139 7.31 -12.40 -8.07
C GLY A 139 7.65 -13.85 -7.72
N TYR A 140 8.90 -14.12 -7.32
CA TYR A 140 9.34 -15.42 -6.83
C TYR A 140 8.93 -15.62 -5.37
N ASP A 141 8.89 -14.53 -4.60
CA ASP A 141 8.48 -14.54 -3.20
C ASP A 141 6.96 -14.72 -3.04
N LYS A 142 6.55 -15.99 -2.85
CA LYS A 142 5.15 -16.36 -2.77
C LYS A 142 4.54 -15.85 -1.47
N LYS A 143 3.39 -15.21 -1.60
CA LYS A 143 2.58 -14.79 -0.46
C LYS A 143 2.22 -16.00 0.42
N PRO A 144 2.36 -15.91 1.76
CA PRO A 144 1.96 -16.98 2.66
C PRO A 144 0.52 -17.44 2.44
N ASP A 145 0.29 -18.76 2.52
CA ASP A 145 -1.02 -19.37 2.30
C ASP A 145 -2.08 -18.81 3.24
N GLU A 146 -1.72 -18.55 4.50
CA GLU A 146 -2.62 -17.95 5.50
C GLU A 146 -3.06 -16.54 5.08
N ALA A 147 -2.14 -15.71 4.60
CA ALA A 147 -2.45 -14.36 4.12
C ALA A 147 -3.34 -14.39 2.87
N SER A 148 -3.09 -15.34 1.96
CA SER A 148 -3.96 -15.57 0.79
C SER A 148 -5.35 -16.06 1.21
N ARG A 149 -5.42 -16.97 2.18
CA ARG A 149 -6.69 -17.50 2.71
C ARG A 149 -7.51 -16.41 3.38
N ALA A 150 -6.90 -15.57 4.22
CA ALA A 150 -7.56 -14.44 4.87
C ALA A 150 -8.15 -13.47 3.83
N LEU A 151 -7.37 -13.15 2.78
CA LEU A 151 -7.85 -12.33 1.66
C LEU A 151 -9.08 -12.93 0.97
N TYR A 152 -9.04 -14.23 0.64
CA TYR A 152 -10.15 -14.88 -0.06
C TYR A 152 -11.36 -15.12 0.83
N GLN A 153 -11.19 -15.28 2.13
CA GLN A 153 -12.31 -15.33 3.07
C GLN A 153 -12.98 -13.96 3.18
N PHE A 154 -12.18 -12.88 3.17
CA PHE A 154 -12.67 -11.52 3.31
C PHE A 154 -13.28 -10.97 2.01
N MET A 155 -12.64 -11.18 0.85
CA MET A 155 -13.12 -10.80 -0.48
C MET A 155 -13.13 -12.02 -1.43
N PRO A 156 -14.17 -12.88 -1.38
CA PRO A 156 -14.21 -14.13 -2.15
C PRO A 156 -14.05 -13.95 -3.66
N LEU A 157 -14.57 -12.86 -4.22
CA LEU A 157 -14.47 -12.57 -5.65
C LEU A 157 -13.03 -12.32 -6.12
N VAL A 158 -12.11 -11.95 -5.22
CA VAL A 158 -10.68 -11.82 -5.57
C VAL A 158 -10.08 -13.17 -5.99
N ARG A 159 -10.56 -14.28 -5.40
CA ARG A 159 -10.13 -15.64 -5.80
C ARG A 159 -10.59 -15.98 -7.21
N GLU A 160 -11.82 -15.61 -7.56
CA GLU A 160 -12.37 -15.84 -8.89
C GLU A 160 -11.65 -15.00 -9.93
N LEU A 161 -11.38 -13.74 -9.62
CA LEU A 161 -10.58 -12.83 -10.45
C LEU A 161 -9.17 -13.39 -10.71
N GLY A 162 -8.50 -13.87 -9.66
CA GLY A 162 -7.19 -14.51 -9.78
C GLY A 162 -7.23 -15.77 -10.64
N SER A 163 -8.27 -16.60 -10.48
CA SER A 163 -8.47 -17.81 -11.29
C SER A 163 -8.69 -17.49 -12.77
N TYR A 164 -9.48 -16.45 -13.05
CA TYR A 164 -9.72 -15.95 -14.40
C TYR A 164 -8.43 -15.47 -15.07
N PHE A 165 -7.63 -14.64 -14.40
CA PHE A 165 -6.36 -14.17 -14.95
C PHE A 165 -5.35 -15.30 -15.14
N GLY A 166 -5.26 -16.24 -14.20
CA GLY A 166 -4.38 -17.40 -14.34
C GLY A 166 -4.80 -18.33 -15.49
N GLN A 167 -6.09 -18.42 -15.81
CA GLN A 167 -6.55 -19.12 -17.01
C GLN A 167 -6.13 -18.39 -18.28
N LYS A 168 -6.32 -17.07 -18.35
CA LYS A 168 -5.93 -16.25 -19.51
C LYS A 168 -4.44 -16.31 -19.80
N GLU A 169 -3.61 -16.33 -18.76
CA GLU A 169 -2.16 -16.52 -18.88
C GLU A 169 -1.82 -17.90 -19.48
N ARG A 170 -2.44 -18.98 -19.00
CA ARG A 170 -2.23 -20.32 -19.59
C ARG A 170 -2.67 -20.41 -21.05
N GLU A 171 -3.75 -19.73 -21.41
CA GLU A 171 -4.27 -19.68 -22.79
C GLU A 171 -3.32 -18.92 -23.74
N SER A 172 -2.55 -17.94 -23.27
CA SER A 172 -1.61 -17.20 -24.11
C SER A 172 -0.32 -17.98 -24.39
N GLY A 173 -0.01 -19.01 -23.58
CA GLY A 173 1.26 -19.76 -23.65
C GLY A 173 2.47 -18.97 -23.15
N GLU A 174 2.28 -17.74 -22.68
CA GLU A 174 3.30 -16.95 -22.00
C GLU A 174 3.31 -17.34 -20.52
N THR A 175 4.46 -17.76 -20.00
CA THR A 175 4.63 -17.98 -18.56
C THR A 175 5.32 -16.77 -17.97
N TRP A 176 4.64 -16.08 -17.06
CA TRP A 176 5.18 -14.89 -16.39
C TRP A 176 5.70 -15.20 -14.98
N GLU A 177 5.78 -16.47 -14.63
CA GLU A 177 6.31 -16.93 -13.35
C GLU A 177 7.85 -16.83 -13.35
N PRO A 178 8.45 -16.05 -12.44
CA PRO A 178 9.90 -15.97 -12.34
C PRO A 178 10.47 -17.30 -11.83
N SER A 179 11.64 -17.66 -12.36
CA SER A 179 12.40 -18.83 -11.96
C SER A 179 13.32 -18.57 -10.77
N ASN A 180 13.68 -17.30 -10.52
CA ASN A 180 14.54 -16.89 -9.41
C ASN A 180 14.10 -15.56 -8.78
N MET A 181 14.55 -15.33 -7.54
CA MET A 181 14.50 -14.00 -6.91
C MET A 181 15.21 -12.98 -7.80
N GLY A 182 14.67 -11.77 -7.89
CA GLY A 182 15.25 -10.69 -8.64
C GLY A 182 14.85 -10.65 -10.12
N GLU A 183 14.14 -11.64 -10.65
CA GLU A 183 13.78 -11.64 -12.08
C GLU A 183 12.56 -10.76 -12.37
N ARG A 184 11.62 -10.65 -11.42
CA ARG A 184 10.38 -9.91 -11.61
C ARG A 184 9.90 -9.29 -10.31
N MET A 185 9.55 -8.01 -10.38
CA MET A 185 8.77 -7.36 -9.33
C MET A 185 7.29 -7.29 -9.73
N ILE A 186 6.41 -7.58 -8.79
CA ILE A 186 4.96 -7.39 -8.95
C ILE A 186 4.54 -6.16 -8.15
N ARG A 187 3.83 -5.25 -8.82
CA ARG A 187 3.16 -4.12 -8.16
C ARG A 187 1.87 -4.63 -7.52
N SER A 188 1.82 -4.72 -6.19
CA SER A 188 0.65 -5.25 -5.47
C SER A 188 -0.37 -4.17 -5.12
N GLY A 189 0.03 -2.90 -5.09
CA GLY A 189 -0.88 -1.78 -4.85
C GLY A 189 -0.21 -0.44 -5.05
N CYS A 190 -0.99 0.56 -5.45
CA CYS A 190 -0.53 1.94 -5.52
C CYS A 190 -1.67 2.90 -5.17
N VAL A 191 -1.35 3.95 -4.41
CA VAL A 191 -2.35 4.90 -3.94
C VAL A 191 -1.71 6.26 -3.66
N THR A 192 -2.38 7.33 -4.11
CA THR A 192 -2.07 8.73 -3.72
C THR A 192 -3.18 9.23 -2.82
N GLN A 193 -2.85 9.83 -1.68
CA GLN A 193 -3.83 10.37 -0.74
C GLN A 193 -4.70 11.45 -1.42
N PRO A 194 -6.00 11.54 -1.10
CA PRO A 194 -6.86 12.62 -1.56
C PRO A 194 -6.26 14.01 -1.29
N GLY A 195 -6.31 14.89 -2.29
CA GLY A 195 -5.75 16.25 -2.24
C GLY A 195 -4.30 16.35 -2.73
N TYR A 196 -3.60 15.22 -2.87
CA TYR A 196 -2.26 15.14 -3.45
C TYR A 196 -2.26 14.65 -4.92
N GLU A 197 -3.42 14.35 -5.50
CA GLU A 197 -3.53 13.98 -6.91
C GLU A 197 -3.14 15.12 -7.86
N GLY A 198 -2.80 14.78 -9.11
CA GLY A 198 -2.41 15.75 -10.14
C GLY A 198 -1.01 16.37 -9.95
N ARG A 199 -0.33 16.10 -8.84
CA ARG A 199 1.02 16.64 -8.53
C ARG A 199 2.18 15.81 -9.09
N GLY A 200 1.91 14.74 -9.84
CA GLY A 200 2.93 13.86 -10.42
C GLY A 200 3.67 12.95 -9.43
N LEU A 201 3.29 12.94 -8.15
CA LEU A 201 3.98 12.17 -7.09
C LEU A 201 4.04 10.67 -7.36
N MET A 202 2.93 10.07 -7.80
CA MET A 202 2.89 8.64 -8.14
C MET A 202 3.76 8.31 -9.36
N THR A 203 3.79 9.18 -10.36
CA THR A 203 4.67 9.01 -11.53
C THR A 203 6.13 9.03 -11.11
N ALA A 204 6.52 10.01 -10.28
CA ALA A 204 7.87 10.11 -9.73
C ALA A 204 8.22 8.86 -8.90
N LEU A 205 7.32 8.42 -8.02
CA LEU A 205 7.52 7.23 -7.18
C LEU A 205 7.65 5.96 -8.04
N ASN A 206 6.83 5.78 -9.07
CA ASN A 206 6.94 4.64 -9.98
C ASN A 206 8.27 4.62 -10.73
N HIS A 207 8.70 5.76 -11.28
CA HIS A 207 10.01 5.87 -11.94
C HIS A 207 11.17 5.59 -10.96
N PHE A 208 11.07 6.09 -9.73
CA PHE A 208 12.04 5.79 -8.68
C PHE A 208 12.10 4.29 -8.42
N VAL A 209 10.96 3.62 -8.19
CA VAL A 209 10.95 2.18 -7.91
C VAL A 209 11.51 1.39 -9.09
N SER A 210 11.15 1.72 -10.33
CA SER A 210 11.73 1.06 -11.52
C SER A 210 13.25 1.19 -11.58
N LYS A 211 13.81 2.38 -11.27
CA LYS A 211 15.27 2.57 -11.22
C LYS A 211 15.90 1.84 -10.04
N GLN A 212 15.29 1.90 -8.87
CA GLN A 212 15.76 1.22 -7.67
C GLN A 212 15.86 -0.30 -7.89
N LEU A 213 14.89 -0.90 -8.58
CA LEU A 213 14.93 -2.32 -8.95
C LEU A 213 16.12 -2.66 -9.83
N SER A 214 16.41 -1.87 -10.87
CA SER A 214 17.56 -2.13 -11.74
C SER A 214 18.89 -2.20 -10.99
N ARG A 215 18.95 -1.65 -9.76
CA ARG A 215 20.12 -1.71 -8.88
C ARG A 215 20.05 -2.84 -7.86
N ILE A 216 18.87 -3.19 -7.35
CA ILE A 216 18.69 -4.22 -6.31
C ILE A 216 18.66 -5.63 -6.92
N LEU A 217 17.96 -5.82 -8.05
CA LEU A 217 17.74 -7.15 -8.64
C LEU A 217 19.05 -7.91 -8.94
N PRO A 218 20.13 -7.29 -9.47
CA PRO A 218 21.41 -7.98 -9.65
C PRO A 218 22.05 -8.47 -8.35
N CYS A 219 21.77 -7.82 -7.22
CA CYS A 219 22.29 -8.22 -5.91
C CYS A 219 21.49 -9.38 -5.29
N LEU A 220 20.19 -9.46 -5.59
CA LEU A 220 19.33 -10.55 -5.10
C LEU A 220 19.57 -11.86 -5.87
N SER A 221 19.96 -11.80 -7.15
CA SER A 221 20.32 -12.99 -7.95
C SER A 221 21.64 -13.66 -7.55
N SER A 222 22.39 -13.06 -6.61
CA SER A 222 23.70 -13.55 -6.15
C SER A 222 23.68 -14.16 -4.74
N LEU A 223 22.52 -14.21 -4.10
CA LEU A 223 22.28 -14.87 -2.80
C LEU A 223 21.66 -16.25 -3.01
#